data_AF-A0A8D8ZNS6-F1
#
_entry.id   AF-A0A8D8ZNS6-F1
#
_cell.length_a   1.000
_cell.length_b   1.000
_cell.length_c   1.000
_cell.angle_alpha   90.00
_cell.angle_beta   90.00
_cell.angle_gamma   90.00
#
_symmetry.space_group_name_H-M   'P 1'
#
loop_
_entity.id
_entity.type
_entity.pdbx_description
1 polymer ?
#
loop_
_entity_poly.entity_id
_entity_poly.type
_entity_poly.pdbx_seq_one_letter_code
_entity_poly.pdbx_strand_id
1 'polypeptide(L)'
;MGRELEELRSESQIMKRKHATSIRELNKELSSLKRKCESLTNNDTMGDSHTLGYGSRTSSCQSLNEAQHSPTSASLASTLSSTLQMEPDRAVIIDRFVELQRSHARTIEKLEFLEEHNAQLVNELQKKTRILQNYILREQSGALSSTRMDVNKAELSRHGGIMASLYSSKPVDGGMSLELSLEINRKLQAVLEDTILKNITLKENIDTLGEQIEKLSRKS
;
A
#
# COMPACT_ATOMS: atom_id res chain seq x y z
N MET A 1 -23.56 4.10 32.74
CA MET A 1 -22.71 3.94 33.94
C MET A 1 -21.67 2.83 33.79
N GLY A 2 -21.98 1.54 33.97
CA GLY A 2 -20.95 0.47 33.92
C GLY A 2 -20.29 0.24 32.55
N ARG A 3 -21.09 0.19 31.47
CA ARG A 3 -20.59 -0.04 30.10
C ARG A 3 -19.71 1.11 29.58
N GLU A 4 -20.12 2.35 29.85
CA GLU A 4 -19.41 3.56 29.46
C GLU A 4 -18.06 3.70 30.19
N LEU A 5 -17.99 3.33 31.47
CA LEU A 5 -16.72 3.25 32.21
C LEU A 5 -15.76 2.22 31.61
N GLU A 6 -16.28 1.09 31.12
CA GLU A 6 -15.48 0.04 30.50
C GLU A 6 -14.98 0.44 29.10
N GLU A 7 -15.79 1.17 28.34
CA GLU A 7 -15.40 1.77 27.06
C GLU A 7 -14.30 2.84 27.25
N LEU A 8 -14.47 3.78 28.18
CA LEU A 8 -13.46 4.79 28.52
C LEU A 8 -12.15 4.15 29.01
N ARG A 9 -12.23 3.05 29.76
CA ARG A 9 -11.05 2.29 30.21
C ARG A 9 -10.32 1.62 29.05
N SER A 10 -11.06 1.01 28.13
CA SER A 10 -10.53 0.41 26.91
C SER A 10 -9.85 1.46 26.02
N GLU A 11 -10.50 2.61 25.82
CA GLU A 11 -9.97 3.72 25.04
C GLU A 11 -8.69 4.30 25.67
N SER A 12 -8.67 4.51 26.99
CA SER A 12 -7.47 4.93 27.72
C SER A 12 -6.31 3.94 27.56
N GLN A 13 -6.61 2.64 27.55
CA GLN A 13 -5.60 1.60 27.34
C GLN A 13 -5.04 1.61 25.91
N ILE A 14 -5.89 1.84 24.90
CA ILE A 14 -5.47 2.01 23.50
C ILE A 14 -4.62 3.27 23.36
N MET A 15 -5.02 4.39 23.97
CA MET A 15 -4.29 5.65 23.91
C MET A 15 -2.89 5.52 24.54
N LYS A 16 -2.78 4.86 25.70
CA LYS A 16 -1.49 4.54 26.33
C LYS A 16 -0.58 3.70 25.43
N ARG A 17 -1.13 2.69 24.73
CA ARG A 17 -0.37 1.88 23.77
C ARG A 17 0.12 2.71 22.58
N LYS A 18 -0.72 3.61 22.04
CA LYS A 18 -0.33 4.52 20.95
C LYS A 18 0.80 5.46 21.40
N HIS A 19 0.68 6.09 22.56
CA HIS A 19 1.74 6.95 23.11
C HIS A 19 3.04 6.18 23.35
N ALA A 20 2.97 4.96 23.89
CA ALA A 20 4.15 4.12 24.10
C ALA A 20 4.87 3.75 22.78
N THR A 21 4.14 3.57 21.68
CA THR A 21 4.74 3.34 20.35
C THR A 21 5.36 4.62 19.80
N SER A 22 4.66 5.76 19.89
CA SER A 22 5.18 7.06 19.46
C SER A 22 6.45 7.47 20.21
N ILE A 23 6.51 7.25 21.53
CA ILE A 23 7.72 7.48 22.34
C ILE A 23 8.89 6.62 21.86
N ARG A 24 8.65 5.35 21.47
CA ARG A 24 9.71 4.48 20.95
C ARG A 24 10.24 4.95 19.60
N GLU A 25 9.36 5.39 18.71
CA GLU A 25 9.72 5.93 17.40
C GLU A 25 10.53 7.23 17.55
N LEU A 26 10.05 8.17 18.37
CA LEU A 26 10.76 9.43 18.66
C LEU A 26 12.14 9.16 19.27
N ASN A 27 12.27 8.22 20.20
CA ASN A 27 13.59 7.86 20.76
C ASN A 27 14.53 7.24 19.71
N LYS A 28 13.99 6.47 18.76
CA LYS A 28 14.78 5.90 17.65
C LYS A 28 15.27 7.00 16.71
N GLU A 29 14.42 7.97 16.38
CA GLU A 29 14.79 9.15 15.59
C GLU A 29 15.85 9.99 16.30
N LEU A 30 15.65 10.30 17.58
CA LEU A 30 16.60 11.07 18.39
C LEU A 30 17.97 10.37 18.45
N SER A 31 17.98 9.06 18.61
CA SER A 31 19.20 8.24 18.56
C SER A 31 19.88 8.28 17.19
N SER A 32 19.10 8.24 16.11
CA SER A 32 19.61 8.33 14.73
C SER A 32 20.21 9.71 14.44
N LEU A 33 19.54 10.79 14.86
CA LEU A 33 20.03 12.15 14.69
C LEU A 33 21.30 12.38 15.52
N LYS A 34 21.34 11.87 16.75
CA LYS A 34 22.53 11.96 17.61
C LYS A 34 23.75 11.30 16.95
N ARG A 35 23.59 10.09 16.39
CA ARG A 35 24.64 9.40 15.63
C ARG A 35 25.06 10.18 14.38
N LYS A 36 24.12 10.82 13.68
CA LYS A 36 24.41 11.64 12.50
C LYS A 36 25.20 12.91 12.84
N CYS A 37 24.88 13.55 13.97
CA CYS A 37 25.67 14.67 14.48
C CYS A 37 27.08 14.23 14.90
N GLU A 38 27.22 13.14 15.65
CA GLU A 38 28.52 12.57 16.02
C GLU A 38 29.36 12.19 14.79
N SER A 39 28.73 11.67 13.74
CA SER A 39 29.40 11.35 12.48
C SER A 39 29.90 12.59 11.72
N LEU A 40 29.20 13.73 11.83
CA LEU A 40 29.65 14.99 11.22
C LEU A 40 30.77 15.63 12.03
N THR A 41 30.71 15.56 13.36
CA THR A 41 31.77 16.06 14.26
C THR A 41 33.07 15.24 14.15
N ASN A 42 32.98 13.92 13.94
CA ASN A 42 34.16 13.07 13.80
C ASN A 42 34.83 13.16 12.41
N ASN A 43 34.14 13.71 11.40
CA ASN A 43 34.66 13.80 10.04
C ASN A 43 35.46 15.10 9.76
N ASP A 44 35.56 16.01 10.73
CA ASP A 44 36.40 17.22 10.67
C ASP A 44 37.84 17.00 11.17
N THR A 45 38.19 15.78 11.56
CA THR A 45 39.55 15.38 11.94
C THR A 45 39.99 14.19 11.10
N MET A 46 40.60 14.44 9.95
CA MET A 46 41.71 13.70 9.32
C MET A 46 41.66 13.79 7.79
N GLY A 47 42.57 14.59 7.23
CA GLY A 47 43.50 14.16 6.18
C GLY A 47 42.93 13.75 4.81
N ASP A 48 43.08 14.67 3.86
CA ASP A 48 43.63 14.44 2.51
C ASP A 48 43.88 12.96 2.11
N SER A 49 43.09 12.44 1.18
CA SER A 49 43.54 11.40 0.25
C SER A 49 42.59 11.29 -0.96
N HIS A 50 43.16 11.48 -2.14
CA HIS A 50 42.57 11.35 -3.47
C HIS A 50 41.78 10.03 -3.67
N THR A 51 40.68 10.09 -4.46
CA THR A 51 40.44 9.28 -5.70
C THR A 51 38.93 9.03 -5.98
N LEU A 52 38.43 9.74 -7.01
CA LEU A 52 37.39 9.42 -8.01
C LEU A 52 35.96 8.99 -7.61
N GLY A 53 34.98 9.82 -8.02
CA GLY A 53 33.57 9.43 -8.12
C GLY A 53 32.60 10.57 -8.49
N TYR A 54 32.64 11.00 -9.76
CA TYR A 54 31.58 11.65 -10.56
C TYR A 54 30.37 12.32 -9.86
N GLY A 55 30.18 13.64 -10.06
CA GLY A 55 28.90 14.29 -9.74
C GLY A 55 28.80 15.83 -9.77
N SER A 56 29.29 16.48 -10.83
CA SER A 56 28.89 17.80 -11.37
C SER A 56 28.26 18.95 -10.53
N ARG A 57 28.97 20.10 -10.55
CA ARG A 57 28.55 21.46 -11.01
C ARG A 57 27.53 22.27 -10.18
N THR A 58 27.99 23.33 -9.50
CA THR A 58 27.87 24.77 -9.90
C THR A 58 28.95 25.58 -9.13
N SER A 59 29.99 26.13 -9.79
CA SER A 59 30.22 27.59 -10.03
C SER A 59 30.20 28.50 -8.77
N SER A 60 31.14 29.40 -8.48
CA SER A 60 32.32 29.92 -9.21
C SER A 60 33.00 31.02 -8.36
N CYS A 61 34.35 31.09 -8.42
CA CYS A 61 35.24 32.27 -8.30
C CYS A 61 35.33 33.03 -6.95
N GLN A 62 36.44 33.64 -6.51
CA GLN A 62 37.87 33.69 -6.84
C GLN A 62 38.43 34.80 -5.92
N SER A 63 39.49 34.56 -5.12
CA SER A 63 40.54 35.57 -4.82
C SER A 63 41.67 34.88 -4.05
N LEU A 64 42.72 34.44 -4.75
CA LEU A 64 44.00 35.14 -4.95
C LEU A 64 44.82 35.30 -3.66
N ASN A 65 45.79 34.39 -3.55
CA ASN A 65 46.90 34.37 -2.62
C ASN A 65 48.06 35.18 -3.23
N GLU A 66 48.66 36.11 -2.49
CA GLU A 66 49.85 36.85 -2.91
C GLU A 66 50.92 36.88 -1.81
N ALA A 67 52.14 36.46 -2.20
CA ALA A 67 53.46 36.62 -1.59
C ALA A 67 53.68 36.12 -0.14
N GLN A 68 54.38 34.99 0.08
CA GLN A 68 55.85 34.89 0.15
C GLN A 68 56.47 35.85 1.18
N HIS A 69 56.91 35.33 2.33
CA HIS A 69 58.25 35.51 2.94
C HIS A 69 58.29 34.89 4.36
N SER A 70 59.05 33.81 4.51
CA SER A 70 59.61 33.34 5.79
C SER A 70 60.77 34.26 6.24
N PRO A 71 61.32 34.21 7.48
CA PRO A 71 61.09 33.25 8.56
C PRO A 71 60.94 33.90 9.97
N THR A 72 61.02 33.06 11.02
CA THR A 72 61.35 33.36 12.43
C THR A 72 60.27 33.89 13.38
N SER A 73 59.75 32.93 14.17
CA SER A 73 59.56 33.04 15.62
C SER A 73 58.55 34.05 16.17
N ALA A 74 57.26 33.93 15.81
CA ALA A 74 56.15 34.47 16.62
C ALA A 74 54.77 33.79 16.36
N SER A 75 54.74 32.64 15.69
CA SER A 75 53.51 32.02 15.17
C SER A 75 52.74 31.18 16.20
N LEU A 76 52.42 31.76 17.36
CA LEU A 76 51.39 31.22 18.26
C LEU A 76 50.36 32.29 18.69
N ALA A 77 50.61 33.58 18.43
CA ALA A 77 49.68 34.65 18.76
C ALA A 77 48.77 35.06 17.58
N SER A 78 49.16 34.77 16.32
CA SER A 78 48.37 35.15 15.14
C SER A 78 47.27 34.15 14.78
N THR A 79 47.42 32.87 15.12
CA THR A 79 46.43 31.82 14.80
C THR A 79 45.14 31.94 15.62
N LEU A 80 45.17 32.66 16.75
CA LEU A 80 43.97 32.94 17.55
C LEU A 80 43.22 34.19 17.10
N SER A 81 43.83 35.03 16.25
CA SER A 81 43.17 36.22 15.69
C SER A 81 42.45 35.93 14.38
N SER A 82 42.74 34.81 13.72
CA SER A 82 42.04 34.35 12.51
C SER A 82 40.68 33.67 12.79
N THR A 83 40.32 33.44 14.05
CA THR A 83 39.02 32.85 14.44
C THR A 83 37.96 33.89 14.79
N LEU A 84 38.29 35.19 14.73
CA LEU A 84 37.37 36.28 15.08
C LEU A 84 36.89 37.13 13.89
N GLN A 85 37.20 36.73 12.66
CA GLN A 85 36.69 37.41 11.48
C GLN A 85 35.86 36.43 10.67
N MET A 86 34.56 36.47 10.96
CA MET A 86 33.43 36.48 10.04
C MET A 86 32.20 36.08 10.86
N GLU A 87 31.84 36.90 11.86
CA GLU A 87 30.44 36.91 12.32
C GLU A 87 29.65 37.33 11.07
N PRO A 88 28.84 36.45 10.45
CA PRO A 88 28.05 36.86 9.30
C PRO A 88 27.20 38.03 9.78
N ASP A 89 27.19 39.13 9.03
CA ASP A 89 26.37 40.28 9.37
C ASP A 89 24.97 39.79 9.71
N ARG A 90 24.46 40.14 10.90
CA ARG A 90 23.19 39.60 11.42
C ARG A 90 22.06 39.75 10.41
N ALA A 91 22.12 40.80 9.59
CA ALA A 91 21.23 41.01 8.44
C ALA A 91 21.23 39.83 7.45
N VAL A 92 22.39 39.29 7.07
CA VAL A 92 22.51 38.17 6.11
C VAL A 92 21.91 36.87 6.65
N ILE A 93 22.08 36.61 7.95
CA ILE A 93 21.46 35.43 8.60
C ILE A 93 19.94 35.59 8.63
N ILE A 94 19.45 36.79 8.96
CA ILE A 94 18.02 37.11 8.95
C ILE A 94 17.44 36.95 7.54
N ASP A 95 18.12 37.47 6.51
CA ASP A 95 17.67 37.34 5.12
C ASP A 95 17.59 35.88 4.68
N ARG A 96 18.61 35.08 4.98
CA ARG A 96 18.61 33.64 4.68
C ARG A 96 17.52 32.90 5.45
N PHE A 97 17.25 33.30 6.68
CA PHE A 97 16.15 32.75 7.47
C PHE A 97 14.79 33.09 6.85
N VAL A 98 14.59 34.33 6.40
CA VAL A 98 13.36 34.76 5.70
C VAL A 98 13.18 34.02 4.38
N GLU A 99 14.24 33.84 3.59
CA GLU A 99 14.19 33.03 2.36
C GLU A 99 13.82 31.58 2.65
N LEU A 100 14.42 30.99 3.69
CA LEU A 100 14.11 29.64 4.12
C LEU A 100 12.64 29.53 4.58
N GLN A 101 12.14 30.49 5.35
CA GLN A 101 10.73 30.55 5.77
C GLN A 101 9.79 30.65 4.57
N ARG A 102 10.10 31.49 3.58
CA ARG A 102 9.31 31.57 2.33
C ARG A 102 9.32 30.26 1.56
N SER A 103 10.48 29.60 1.48
CA SER A 103 10.58 28.28 0.84
C SER A 103 9.80 27.21 1.59
N HIS A 104 9.84 27.26 2.92
CA HIS A 104 9.09 26.35 3.78
C HIS A 104 7.58 26.55 3.62
N ALA A 105 7.10 27.80 3.63
CA ALA A 105 5.70 28.14 3.39
C ALA A 105 5.19 27.58 2.04
N ARG A 106 5.93 27.80 0.96
CA ARG A 106 5.58 27.21 -0.37
C ARG A 106 5.53 25.69 -0.36
N THR A 107 6.41 25.05 0.41
CA THR A 107 6.45 23.59 0.51
C THR A 107 5.26 23.07 1.29
N ILE A 108 4.85 23.76 2.37
CA ILE A 108 3.65 23.43 3.15
C ILE A 108 2.40 23.56 2.27
N GLU A 109 2.22 24.68 1.57
CA GLU A 109 1.07 24.86 0.66
C GLU A 109 1.00 23.75 -0.39
N LYS A 110 2.16 23.31 -0.91
CA LYS A 110 2.22 22.19 -1.86
C LYS A 110 1.88 20.85 -1.21
N LEU A 111 2.30 20.64 0.03
CA LEU A 111 2.02 19.44 0.80
C LEU A 111 0.52 19.34 1.07
N GLU A 112 -0.09 20.41 1.58
CA GLU A 112 -1.54 20.51 1.82
C GLU A 112 -2.34 20.22 0.54
N PHE A 113 -1.95 20.81 -0.59
CA PHE A 113 -2.59 20.53 -1.89
C PHE A 113 -2.52 19.04 -2.28
N LEU A 114 -1.35 18.41 -2.10
CA LEU A 114 -1.17 17.00 -2.45
C LEU A 114 -1.91 16.06 -1.49
N GLU A 115 -2.02 16.43 -0.21
CA GLU A 115 -2.81 15.68 0.77
C GLU A 115 -4.29 15.72 0.44
N GLU A 116 -4.82 16.90 0.10
CA GLU A 116 -6.22 17.02 -0.31
C GLU A 116 -6.51 16.24 -1.60
N HIS A 117 -5.62 16.32 -2.60
CA HIS A 117 -5.77 15.55 -3.83
C HIS A 117 -5.71 14.04 -3.58
N ASN A 118 -4.81 13.56 -2.71
CA ASN A 118 -4.76 12.15 -2.32
C ASN A 118 -6.05 11.73 -1.60
N ALA A 119 -6.57 12.56 -0.69
CA ALA A 119 -7.83 12.28 0.00
C ALA A 119 -9.01 12.18 -0.99
N GLN A 120 -9.06 13.03 -2.00
CA GLN A 120 -10.05 12.96 -3.07
C GLN A 120 -9.90 11.67 -3.89
N LEU A 121 -8.68 11.30 -4.29
CA LEU A 121 -8.41 10.08 -5.05
C LEU A 121 -8.79 8.81 -4.27
N VAL A 122 -8.50 8.76 -2.97
CA VAL A 122 -8.91 7.66 -2.09
C VAL A 122 -10.43 7.54 -2.02
N ASN A 123 -11.14 8.66 -1.89
CA ASN A 123 -12.61 8.67 -1.90
C ASN A 123 -13.16 8.13 -3.22
N GLU A 124 -12.62 8.56 -4.36
CA GLU A 124 -13.02 8.07 -5.68
C GLU A 124 -12.76 6.56 -5.86
N LEU A 125 -11.59 6.08 -5.41
CA LEU A 125 -11.29 4.64 -5.41
C LEU A 125 -12.25 3.84 -4.53
N GLN A 126 -12.60 4.35 -3.35
CA GLN A 126 -13.57 3.70 -2.47
C GLN A 126 -14.98 3.67 -3.10
N LYS A 127 -15.42 4.77 -3.72
CA LYS A 127 -16.70 4.80 -4.46
C LYS A 127 -16.71 3.77 -5.60
N LYS A 128 -15.67 3.74 -6.43
CA LYS A 128 -15.53 2.77 -7.53
C LYS A 128 -15.51 1.33 -7.02
N THR A 129 -14.79 1.07 -5.94
CA THR A 129 -14.77 -0.25 -5.28
C THR A 129 -16.17 -0.66 -4.82
N ARG A 130 -16.94 0.25 -4.19
CA ARG A 130 -18.33 -0.02 -3.79
C ARG A 130 -19.24 -0.33 -4.97
N ILE A 131 -19.10 0.41 -6.07
CA ILE A 131 -19.85 0.16 -7.30
C ILE A 131 -19.52 -1.24 -7.83
N LEU A 132 -18.23 -1.57 -7.99
CA LEU A 132 -17.80 -2.90 -8.45
C LEU A 132 -18.30 -4.02 -7.54
N GLN A 133 -18.19 -3.88 -6.22
CA GLN A 133 -18.75 -4.84 -5.27
C GLN A 133 -20.26 -5.00 -5.45
N ASN A 134 -20.99 -3.90 -5.65
CA ASN A 134 -22.43 -3.96 -5.91
C ASN A 134 -22.74 -4.66 -7.23
N TYR A 135 -21.97 -4.40 -8.29
CA TYR A 135 -22.10 -5.10 -9.56
C TYR A 135 -21.87 -6.60 -9.38
N ILE A 136 -20.76 -7.02 -8.77
CA ILE A 136 -20.44 -8.44 -8.52
C ILE A 136 -21.54 -9.13 -7.72
N LEU A 137 -22.06 -8.48 -6.67
CA LEU A 137 -23.12 -9.04 -5.82
C LEU A 137 -24.49 -9.08 -6.50
N ARG A 138 -24.79 -8.13 -7.40
CA ARG A 138 -26.03 -8.13 -8.21
C ARG A 138 -25.96 -9.04 -9.42
N GLU A 139 -24.77 -9.29 -9.96
CA GLU A 139 -24.54 -10.12 -11.14
C GLU A 139 -24.81 -11.62 -10.85
N GLN A 140 -24.78 -12.03 -9.58
CA GLN A 140 -25.18 -13.37 -9.16
C GLN A 140 -26.70 -13.47 -8.91
N SER A 141 -27.42 -13.86 -9.97
CA SER A 141 -28.48 -14.90 -9.95
C SER A 141 -29.43 -14.73 -11.16
N GLY A 142 -29.59 -13.50 -11.68
CA GLY A 142 -30.50 -13.22 -12.79
C GLY A 142 -29.86 -13.03 -14.18
N ALA A 143 -28.55 -12.78 -14.25
CA ALA A 143 -27.86 -12.39 -15.50
C ALA A 143 -27.03 -13.52 -16.15
N LEU A 144 -26.98 -14.71 -15.55
CA LEU A 144 -26.23 -15.86 -16.07
C LEU A 144 -26.93 -16.58 -17.24
N SER A 145 -28.17 -16.22 -17.54
CA SER A 145 -28.77 -16.68 -18.79
C SER A 145 -28.16 -15.86 -19.93
N SER A 146 -27.24 -16.47 -20.68
CA SER A 146 -26.79 -15.91 -21.96
C SER A 146 -27.99 -15.61 -22.84
N THR A 147 -27.92 -14.62 -23.73
CA THR A 147 -28.97 -14.39 -24.75
C THR A 147 -29.34 -15.67 -25.51
N ARG A 148 -28.36 -16.57 -25.73
CA ARG A 148 -28.62 -17.89 -26.33
C ARG A 148 -29.42 -18.82 -25.41
N MET A 149 -29.17 -18.76 -24.10
CA MET A 149 -29.89 -19.53 -23.09
C MET A 149 -31.33 -19.02 -22.93
N ASP A 150 -31.54 -17.70 -23.01
CA ASP A 150 -32.88 -17.10 -23.02
C ASP A 150 -33.67 -17.50 -24.26
N VAL A 151 -33.06 -17.49 -25.45
CA VAL A 151 -33.69 -17.97 -26.68
C VAL A 151 -34.05 -19.45 -26.58
N ASN A 152 -33.12 -20.30 -26.12
CA ASN A 152 -33.40 -21.73 -25.92
C ASN A 152 -34.52 -21.95 -24.89
N LYS A 153 -34.53 -21.19 -23.79
CA LYS A 153 -35.59 -21.27 -22.77
C LYS A 153 -36.95 -20.87 -23.35
N ALA A 154 -36.98 -19.82 -24.17
CA ALA A 154 -38.18 -19.40 -24.89
C ALA A 154 -38.65 -20.47 -25.88
N GLU A 155 -37.74 -21.10 -26.63
CA GLU A 155 -38.08 -22.20 -27.54
C GLU A 155 -38.60 -23.44 -26.81
N LEU A 156 -37.93 -23.86 -25.73
CA LEU A 156 -38.40 -24.98 -24.89
C LEU A 156 -39.77 -24.71 -24.28
N SER A 157 -40.04 -23.46 -23.88
CA SER A 157 -41.37 -23.09 -23.37
C SER A 157 -42.49 -23.16 -24.43
N ARG A 158 -42.14 -23.15 -25.73
CA ARG A 158 -43.11 -23.26 -26.84
C ARG A 158 -43.41 -24.70 -27.27
N HIS A 159 -42.57 -25.67 -26.89
CA HIS A 159 -42.68 -27.06 -27.39
C HIS A 159 -43.68 -27.93 -26.62
N GLY A 160 -44.35 -27.39 -25.59
CA GLY A 160 -45.31 -28.12 -24.76
C GLY A 160 -44.65 -29.14 -23.82
N GLY A 161 -45.45 -29.80 -22.96
CA GLY A 161 -44.97 -30.83 -22.05
C GLY A 161 -44.27 -30.34 -20.78
N ILE A 162 -43.62 -31.27 -20.09
CA ILE A 162 -43.07 -31.07 -18.73
C ILE A 162 -41.98 -30.00 -18.71
N MET A 163 -41.07 -30.00 -19.69
CA MET A 163 -39.99 -29.01 -19.79
C MET A 163 -40.52 -27.61 -20.11
N ALA A 164 -41.58 -27.50 -20.91
CA ALA A 164 -42.23 -26.22 -21.16
C ALA A 164 -42.83 -25.64 -19.87
N SER A 165 -43.46 -26.49 -19.05
CA SER A 165 -44.01 -26.08 -17.74
C SER A 165 -42.96 -25.81 -16.67
N LEU A 166 -41.75 -26.39 -16.78
CA LEU A 166 -40.62 -26.12 -15.89
C LEU A 166 -39.97 -24.75 -16.18
N TYR A 167 -39.89 -24.36 -17.45
CA TYR A 167 -39.26 -23.11 -17.88
C TYR A 167 -40.24 -21.94 -18.05
N SER A 168 -41.53 -22.22 -18.22
CA SER A 168 -42.62 -21.25 -18.19
C SER A 168 -43.11 -21.08 -16.75
N SER A 169 -43.39 -19.84 -16.33
CA SER A 169 -44.00 -19.56 -15.02
C SER A 169 -45.50 -19.89 -14.97
N LYS A 170 -46.06 -20.42 -16.05
CA LYS A 170 -47.44 -20.88 -16.14
C LYS A 170 -47.45 -22.39 -16.24
N PRO A 171 -48.30 -23.10 -15.49
CA PRO A 171 -48.53 -24.52 -15.72
C PRO A 171 -49.22 -24.64 -17.09
N VAL A 172 -48.44 -24.93 -18.14
CA VAL A 172 -48.95 -25.05 -19.51
C VAL A 172 -49.63 -26.41 -19.71
N ASP A 173 -49.26 -27.42 -18.89
CA ASP A 173 -49.81 -28.78 -18.93
C ASP A 173 -50.03 -29.38 -17.53
N GLY A 174 -51.03 -30.27 -17.41
CA GLY A 174 -51.26 -31.10 -16.21
C GLY A 174 -50.22 -32.19 -15.97
N GLY A 175 -49.20 -32.31 -16.83
CA GLY A 175 -48.12 -33.29 -16.72
C GLY A 175 -47.01 -32.91 -15.74
N MET A 176 -46.92 -31.64 -15.31
CA MET A 176 -45.95 -31.20 -14.32
C MET A 176 -46.62 -31.10 -12.94
N SER A 177 -46.55 -32.19 -12.17
CA SER A 177 -47.05 -32.22 -10.78
C SER A 177 -45.96 -31.80 -9.79
N LEU A 178 -46.36 -31.34 -8.61
CA LEU A 178 -45.44 -31.01 -7.52
C LEU A 178 -44.62 -32.25 -7.11
N GLU A 179 -45.24 -33.43 -7.09
CA GLU A 179 -44.58 -34.70 -6.77
C GLU A 179 -43.47 -35.04 -7.76
N LEU A 180 -43.75 -34.96 -9.06
CA LEU A 180 -42.76 -35.21 -10.11
C LEU A 180 -41.62 -34.18 -10.05
N SER A 181 -41.93 -32.92 -9.73
CA SER A 181 -40.95 -31.85 -9.55
C SER A 181 -39.99 -32.14 -8.40
N LEU A 182 -40.52 -32.64 -7.27
CA LEU A 182 -39.71 -33.01 -6.10
C LEU A 182 -38.86 -34.25 -6.39
N GLU A 183 -39.40 -35.24 -7.12
CA GLU A 183 -38.64 -36.42 -7.51
C GLU A 183 -37.49 -36.09 -8.46
N ILE A 184 -37.73 -35.24 -9.47
CA ILE A 184 -36.67 -34.76 -10.39
C ILE A 184 -35.58 -34.04 -9.61
N ASN A 185 -35.94 -33.13 -8.69
CA ASN A 185 -34.96 -32.43 -7.87
C ASN A 185 -34.13 -33.39 -7.01
N ARG A 186 -34.77 -34.39 -6.39
CA ARG A 186 -34.08 -35.40 -5.59
C ARG A 186 -33.07 -36.19 -6.43
N LYS A 187 -33.44 -36.58 -7.66
CA LYS A 187 -32.54 -37.31 -8.57
C LYS A 187 -31.38 -36.42 -9.05
N LEU A 188 -31.65 -35.17 -9.42
CA LEU A 188 -30.62 -34.21 -9.82
C LEU A 188 -29.64 -33.93 -8.69
N GLN A 189 -30.14 -33.77 -7.46
CA GLN A 189 -29.31 -33.57 -6.28
C GLN A 189 -28.40 -34.79 -6.04
N ALA A 190 -28.92 -36.01 -6.11
CA ALA A 190 -28.11 -37.22 -5.96
C ALA A 190 -26.99 -37.33 -7.01
N VAL A 191 -27.28 -37.02 -8.28
CA VAL A 191 -26.28 -37.03 -9.35
C VAL A 191 -25.24 -35.93 -9.15
N LEU A 192 -25.65 -34.75 -8.70
CA LEU A 192 -24.74 -33.65 -8.41
C LEU A 192 -23.80 -33.99 -7.25
N GLU A 193 -24.34 -34.54 -6.17
CA GLU A 193 -23.56 -35.00 -5.01
C GLU A 193 -22.53 -36.07 -5.41
N ASP A 194 -22.93 -37.08 -6.19
CA ASP A 194 -22.03 -38.10 -6.73
C ASP A 194 -20.94 -37.50 -7.65
N THR A 195 -21.33 -36.55 -8.51
CA THR A 195 -20.39 -35.88 -9.43
C THR A 195 -19.38 -35.04 -8.66
N ILE A 196 -19.81 -34.30 -7.63
CA ILE A 196 -18.92 -33.51 -6.78
C ILE A 196 -17.96 -34.44 -6.03
N LEU A 197 -18.46 -35.54 -5.47
CA LEU A 197 -17.63 -36.52 -4.77
C LEU A 197 -16.55 -37.09 -5.70
N LYS A 198 -16.92 -37.50 -6.91
CA LYS A 198 -15.97 -37.97 -7.93
C LYS A 198 -14.94 -36.91 -8.29
N ASN A 199 -15.34 -35.65 -8.45
CA ASN A 199 -14.41 -34.55 -8.75
C ASN A 199 -13.42 -34.31 -7.60
N ILE A 200 -13.87 -34.40 -6.35
CA ILE A 200 -12.99 -34.33 -5.17
C ILE A 200 -11.97 -35.47 -5.21
N THR A 201 -12.41 -36.70 -5.42
CA THR A 201 -11.52 -37.86 -5.52
C THR A 201 -10.53 -37.74 -6.68
N LEU A 202 -10.98 -37.27 -7.85
CA LEU A 202 -10.09 -37.03 -8.99
C LEU A 202 -9.03 -35.97 -8.67
N LYS A 203 -9.41 -34.91 -7.97
CA LYS A 203 -8.48 -33.87 -7.54
C LYS A 203 -7.42 -34.42 -6.58
N GLU A 204 -7.82 -35.19 -5.57
CA GLU A 204 -6.90 -35.86 -4.64
C GLU A 204 -5.93 -36.80 -5.36
N ASN A 205 -6.42 -37.54 -6.37
CA ASN A 205 -5.57 -38.41 -7.18
C ASN A 205 -4.55 -37.60 -8.00
N ILE A 206 -4.95 -36.47 -8.59
CA ILE A 206 -4.06 -35.57 -9.33
C ILE A 206 -3.00 -34.99 -8.39
N ASP A 207 -3.39 -34.52 -7.20
CA ASP A 207 -2.47 -33.95 -6.22
C ASP A 207 -1.44 -35.00 -5.77
N THR A 208 -1.89 -36.24 -5.51
CA THR A 208 -1.02 -37.38 -5.16
C THR A 208 -0.03 -37.71 -6.27
N LEU A 209 -0.49 -37.76 -7.52
CA LEU A 209 0.38 -37.98 -8.68
C LEU A 209 1.40 -36.84 -8.84
N GLY A 210 0.97 -35.59 -8.64
CA GLY A 210 1.84 -34.41 -8.64
C GLY A 210 2.97 -34.52 -7.62
N GLU A 211 2.66 -34.92 -6.38
CA GLU A 211 3.67 -35.15 -5.34
C GLU A 211 4.65 -36.27 -5.71
N GLN A 212 4.17 -37.36 -6.31
CA GLN A 212 5.03 -38.47 -6.74
C GLN A 212 5.99 -38.03 -7.86
N ILE A 213 5.50 -37.26 -8.83
CA ILE A 213 6.33 -36.68 -9.89
C ILE A 213 7.38 -35.74 -9.30
N GLU A 214 7.01 -34.88 -8.35
CA GLU A 214 7.95 -33.96 -7.69
C GLU A 214 9.03 -34.73 -6.89
N LYS A 215 8.65 -35.82 -6.22
CA LYS A 215 9.61 -36.72 -5.52
C LYS A 215 10.58 -37.39 -6.48
N LEU A 216 10.10 -37.89 -7.62
CA LEU A 216 10.94 -38.51 -8.65
C LEU A 216 11.84 -37.48 -9.34
N SER A 217 11.31 -36.28 -9.65
CA SER A 217 12.06 -35.19 -10.25
C SER A 217 13.18 -34.66 -9.35
N ARG A 218 13.03 -34.73 -8.02
CA ARG A 218 14.09 -34.37 -7.06
C ARG A 218 15.16 -35.45 -6.91
N LYS A 219 14.88 -36.68 -7.33
CA LYS A 219 15.78 -37.84 -7.20
C LYS A 219 16.59 -38.11 -8.48
N SER A 220 16.14 -37.57 -9.62
CA SER A 220 16.87 -37.57 -10.89
C SER A 220 17.78 -36.35 -11.01
#